data_AF-A0A2S1QWI7-F1
#
_entry.id   AF-A0A2S1QWI7-F1
#
_cell.length_a   1.000
_cell.length_b   1.000
_cell.length_c   1.000
_cell.angle_alpha   90.00
_cell.angle_beta   90.00
_cell.angle_gamma   90.00
#
_symmetry.space_group_name_H-M   'P 1'
#
loop_
_entity.id
_entity.type
_entity.pdbx_description
1 polymer ?
#
loop_
_entity_poly.entity_id
_entity_poly.type
_entity_poly.pdbx_seq_one_letter_code
_entity_poly.pdbx_strand_id
1 'polypeptide(L)'
;MTKKDLKPILIEALKYYGGAANIIEVCQYIWDHYEQKLRKSGNLFFTWQYDVRWAATTLRRDKTLKPAGLQTNKRWELIDKEI
;
A
#
# COMPACT_ATOMS: atom_id res chain seq x y z
N MET A 1 -12.74 -4.35 -6.88
CA MET A 1 -11.90 -3.66 -5.88
C MET A 1 -12.40 -2.23 -5.72
N THR A 2 -12.30 -1.66 -4.53
CA THR A 2 -12.66 -0.27 -4.20
C THR A 2 -11.50 0.41 -3.45
N LYS A 3 -11.58 1.72 -3.24
CA LYS A 3 -10.55 2.46 -2.48
C LYS A 3 -10.41 1.97 -1.04
N LYS A 4 -11.48 1.43 -0.45
CA LYS A 4 -11.47 0.89 0.91
C LYS A 4 -10.60 -0.38 1.02
N ASP A 5 -10.47 -1.13 -0.07
CA ASP A 5 -9.68 -2.35 -0.14
C ASP A 5 -8.16 -2.05 -0.16
N LEU A 6 -7.76 -0.85 -0.58
CA LEU A 6 -6.35 -0.52 -0.77
C LEU A 6 -5.54 -0.45 0.53
N LYS A 7 -6.16 -0.05 1.65
CA LYS A 7 -5.47 -0.05 2.96
C LYS A 7 -5.07 -1.46 3.41
N PRO A 8 -6.00 -2.43 3.52
CA PRO A 8 -5.62 -3.78 3.93
C PRO A 8 -4.68 -4.44 2.93
N ILE A 9 -4.87 -4.23 1.62
CA ILE A 9 -3.96 -4.77 0.59
C ILE A 9 -2.55 -4.16 0.71
N LEU A 10 -2.42 -2.86 1.02
CA LEU A 10 -1.12 -2.24 1.27
C LEU A 10 -0.44 -2.87 2.50
N ILE A 11 -1.17 -3.13 3.59
CA ILE A 11 -0.62 -3.82 4.76
C ILE A 11 -0.15 -5.22 4.38
N GLU A 12 -0.93 -5.96 3.58
CA GLU A 12 -0.59 -7.29 3.09
C GLU A 12 0.69 -7.27 2.25
N ALA A 13 0.81 -6.33 1.32
CA ALA A 13 2.03 -6.13 0.54
C ALA A 13 3.23 -5.84 1.44
N LEU A 14 3.08 -4.98 2.45
CA LEU A 14 4.16 -4.67 3.38
C LEU A 14 4.58 -5.90 4.19
N LYS A 15 3.63 -6.70 4.68
CA LYS A 15 3.90 -7.99 5.35
C LYS A 15 4.67 -8.94 4.43
N TYR A 16 4.23 -9.07 3.18
CA TYR A 16 4.90 -9.91 2.17
C TYR A 16 6.38 -9.52 1.98
N TYR A 17 6.71 -8.23 2.03
CA TYR A 17 8.08 -7.72 1.96
C TYR A 17 8.78 -7.57 3.32
N GLY A 18 8.38 -8.31 4.37
CA GLY A 18 9.06 -8.30 5.67
C GLY A 18 8.81 -7.04 6.50
N GLY A 19 7.65 -6.41 6.33
CA GLY A 19 7.18 -5.25 7.07
C GLY A 19 7.55 -3.89 6.45
N ALA A 20 8.29 -3.86 5.34
CA ALA A 20 8.65 -2.61 4.67
C ALA A 20 8.80 -2.74 3.15
N ALA A 21 8.17 -1.84 2.38
CA ALA A 21 8.25 -1.83 0.92
C ALA A 21 8.17 -0.41 0.36
N ASN A 22 8.73 -0.21 -0.82
CA ASN A 22 8.56 1.02 -1.59
C ASN A 22 7.30 0.95 -2.49
N ILE A 23 6.91 2.07 -3.09
CA ILE A 23 5.71 2.16 -3.93
C ILE A 23 5.72 1.18 -5.12
N ILE A 24 6.87 0.94 -5.74
CA ILE A 24 6.98 0.03 -6.91
C ILE A 24 6.74 -1.41 -6.45
N GLU A 25 7.38 -1.84 -5.36
CA GLU A 25 7.18 -3.16 -4.76
C GLU A 25 5.71 -3.39 -4.40
N VAL A 26 5.06 -2.40 -3.76
CA VAL A 26 3.62 -2.48 -3.45
C VAL A 26 2.76 -2.56 -4.72
N CYS A 27 3.04 -1.72 -5.72
CA CYS A 27 2.29 -1.73 -6.97
C CYS A 27 2.42 -3.06 -7.71
N GLN A 28 3.62 -3.65 -7.70
CA GLN A 28 3.87 -4.96 -8.28
C GLN A 28 3.10 -6.05 -7.53
N TYR A 29 3.13 -6.05 -6.19
CA TYR A 29 2.31 -6.95 -5.39
C TYR A 29 0.83 -6.87 -5.73
N ILE A 30 0.27 -5.65 -5.78
CA ILE A 30 -1.14 -5.42 -6.11
C ILE A 30 -1.46 -5.93 -7.51
N TRP A 31 -0.58 -5.68 -8.48
CA TRP A 31 -0.75 -6.17 -9.84
C TRP A 31 -0.78 -7.70 -9.85
N ASP A 32 0.27 -8.33 -9.36
CA ASP A 32 0.46 -9.79 -9.43
C ASP A 32 -0.66 -10.57 -8.71
N HIS A 33 -1.25 -10.00 -7.65
CA HIS A 33 -2.24 -10.69 -6.81
C HIS A 33 -3.69 -10.24 -7.04
N TYR A 34 -3.92 -9.02 -7.53
CA TYR A 34 -5.26 -8.42 -7.64
C TYR A 34 -5.61 -7.93 -9.04
N GLU A 35 -4.80 -8.19 -10.07
CA GLU A 35 -5.02 -7.74 -11.45
C GLU A 35 -6.49 -7.89 -11.89
N GLN A 36 -7.07 -9.08 -11.74
CA GLN A 36 -8.45 -9.33 -12.20
C GLN A 36 -9.48 -8.45 -11.47
N LYS A 37 -9.32 -8.26 -10.15
CA LYS A 37 -10.20 -7.40 -9.34
C LYS A 37 -9.98 -5.92 -9.62
N LEU A 38 -8.75 -5.55 -9.97
CA LEU A 38 -8.32 -4.21 -10.31
C LEU A 38 -8.87 -3.80 -11.68
N ARG A 39 -8.74 -4.66 -12.71
CA ARG A 39 -9.33 -4.45 -14.05
C ARG A 39 -10.85 -4.23 -13.99
N LYS A 40 -11.54 -4.88 -13.05
CA LYS A 40 -12.99 -4.75 -12.82
C LYS A 40 -13.39 -3.58 -11.90
N SER A 41 -12.46 -2.70 -11.51
CA SER A 41 -12.71 -1.65 -10.50
C SER A 41 -13.23 -0.31 -11.05
N GLY A 42 -13.54 -0.24 -12.36
CA GLY A 42 -14.03 0.98 -13.00
C GLY A 42 -12.97 2.08 -12.97
N ASN A 43 -13.36 3.30 -12.58
CA ASN A 43 -12.44 4.45 -12.54
C ASN A 43 -11.20 4.21 -11.66
N LEU A 44 -11.33 3.39 -10.62
CA LEU A 44 -10.20 3.06 -9.75
C LEU A 44 -9.07 2.34 -10.52
N PHE A 45 -9.38 1.63 -11.60
CA PHE A 45 -8.37 0.97 -12.45
C PHE A 45 -7.33 1.96 -13.00
N PHE A 46 -7.73 3.22 -13.18
CA PHE A 46 -6.86 4.26 -13.71
C PHE A 46 -6.19 5.10 -12.61
N THR A 47 -6.69 5.05 -11.38
CA THR A 47 -6.23 5.92 -10.28
C THR A 47 -5.60 5.17 -9.11
N TRP A 48 -5.64 3.84 -9.08
CA TRP A 48 -5.28 3.04 -7.91
C TRP A 48 -3.86 3.31 -7.39
N GLN A 49 -2.88 3.59 -8.26
CA GLN A 49 -1.52 3.90 -7.83
C GLN A 49 -1.46 5.19 -7.00
N TYR A 50 -2.24 6.20 -7.38
CA TYR A 50 -2.42 7.42 -6.58
C TYR A 50 -3.20 7.11 -5.29
N ASP A 51 -4.28 6.34 -5.40
CA ASP A 51 -5.12 6.01 -4.25
C ASP A 51 -4.37 5.16 -3.19
N VAL A 52 -3.42 4.30 -3.60
CA VAL A 52 -2.53 3.56 -2.69
C VAL A 52 -1.62 4.50 -1.91
N ARG A 53 -1.13 5.58 -2.52
CA ARG A 53 -0.35 6.60 -1.79
C ARG A 53 -1.21 7.28 -0.74
N TRP A 54 -2.49 7.53 -1.05
CA TRP A 54 -3.43 8.11 -0.09
C TRP A 54 -3.77 7.12 1.04
N ALA A 55 -3.88 5.83 0.72
CA ALA A 55 -4.00 4.77 1.71
C ALA A 55 -2.82 4.78 2.68
N ALA A 56 -1.58 4.89 2.18
CA ALA A 56 -0.39 5.00 3.03
C ALA A 56 -0.40 6.25 3.92
N THR A 57 -0.80 7.41 3.40
CA THR A 57 -0.98 8.64 4.22
C THR A 57 -1.99 8.41 5.34
N THR A 58 -3.08 7.71 5.05
CA THR A 58 -4.10 7.43 6.06
C THR A 58 -3.57 6.43 7.11
N LEU A 59 -2.87 5.38 6.71
CA LEU A 59 -2.27 4.42 7.64
C LEU A 59 -1.21 5.03 8.56
N ARG A 60 -0.50 6.08 8.12
CA ARG A 60 0.38 6.85 9.02
C ARG A 60 -0.41 7.61 10.08
N ARG A 61 -1.50 8.26 9.69
CA ARG A 61 -2.40 8.97 10.62
C ARG A 61 -3.04 7.99 11.61
N ASP A 62 -3.38 6.80 11.13
CA ASP A 62 -3.95 5.72 11.92
C ASP A 62 -2.88 4.98 12.78
N LYS A 63 -1.62 5.45 12.78
CA LYS A 63 -0.48 4.87 13.51
C LYS A 63 -0.23 3.38 13.20
N THR A 64 -0.49 2.97 11.96
CA THR A 64 -0.13 1.63 11.46
C THR A 64 1.22 1.63 10.72
N LEU A 65 1.52 2.72 10.01
CA LEU A 65 2.82 2.94 9.38
C LEU A 65 3.64 3.95 10.15
N LYS A 66 4.97 3.76 10.14
CA LYS A 66 5.91 4.77 10.64
C LYS A 66 5.69 6.11 9.92
N PRO A 67 5.88 7.24 10.63
CA PRO A 67 5.85 8.57 10.02
C PRO A 67 6.80 8.65 8.82
N ALA A 68 6.49 9.53 7.87
CA ALA A 68 7.46 9.85 6.82
C ALA A 68 8.68 10.52 7.49
N GLY A 69 9.82 9.83 7.52
CA GLY A 69 11.07 10.42 7.99
C GLY A 69 11.56 11.52 7.03
N LEU A 70 12.36 12.45 7.55
CA LEU A 70 13.04 13.50 6.76
C LEU A 70 14.07 12.91 5.78
N GLN A 71 14.44 11.64 5.94
CA GLN A 71 15.35 10.95 5.02
C GLN A 71 14.63 10.34 3.82
N THR A 72 15.34 10.36 2.70
CA THR A 72 14.98 9.94 1.33
C THR A 72 14.54 8.48 1.16
N ASN A 73 14.38 7.72 2.24
CA ASN A 73 13.88 6.36 2.19
C ASN A 73 12.40 6.38 1.83
N LYS A 74 12.12 6.31 0.52
CA LYS A 74 10.79 6.20 -0.11
C LYS A 74 10.04 4.89 0.24
N ARG A 75 10.35 4.28 1.39
CA ARG A 75 9.74 3.05 1.88
C ARG A 75 8.64 3.39 2.89
N TRP A 76 7.58 2.62 2.82
CA TRP A 76 6.60 2.50 3.89
C TRP A 76 7.01 1.34 4.79
N GLU A 77 6.85 1.50 6.10
CA GLU A 77 7.23 0.50 7.09
C GLU A 77 6.14 0.42 8.16
N LEU A 78 5.76 -0.79 8.54
CA LEU A 78 4.83 -1.04 9.65
C LEU A 78 5.48 -0.65 10.99
N ILE A 79 4.68 -0.17 11.94
CA ILE A 79 5.18 0.16 13.28
C ILE A 79 5.60 -1.12 14.01
N ASP A 80 4.77 -2.15 13.97
CA ASP A 80 5.04 -3.45 14.59
C ASP A 80 5.47 -4.47 13.53
N LYS A 81 6.65 -5.07 13.73
CA LYS A 81 7.22 -6.13 12.86
C LYS A 81 6.83 -7.54 13.28
N GLU A 82 5.98 -7.71 14.30
CA GLU A 82 5.50 -9.02 14.71
C GLU A 82 4.36 -9.48 13.80
N ILE A 83 4.73 -10.02 12.63
CA ILE A 83 3.82 -10.71 11.71
C ILE A 83 4.56 -11.91 11.13
#